data_AF-A0A3M2KUX2-F1
#
_entry.id   AF-A0A3M2KUX2-F1
#
_cell.length_a   1.000
_cell.length_b   1.000
_cell.length_c   1.000
_cell.angle_alpha   90.00
_cell.angle_beta   90.00
_cell.angle_gamma   90.00
#
_symmetry.space_group_name_H-M   'P 1'
#
loop_
_entity.id
_entity.type
_entity.pdbx_description
1 polymer ?
#
loop_
_entity_poly.entity_id
_entity_poly.type
_entity_poly.pdbx_seq_one_letter_code
_entity_poly.pdbx_strand_id
1 'polypeptide(L)'
;MVQESSDRTTYGPQQQLTVNGRVVTDPNDLTEREFIALFAKRSGMYIVRTDVRSVINFLNGYDAAAGRHGRPLLDGFREWLMANYLGHHSSLAWWALIESIVLPDRDLAEALTPEQESQVLEFLFDVLDKFLAERETAG
;
A
#
# COMPACT_ATOMS: atom_id res chain seq x y z
N MET A 1 -26.16 -30.41 18.41
CA MET A 1 -25.65 -29.03 18.45
C MET A 1 -24.16 -29.15 18.79
N VAL A 2 -23.32 -29.20 17.76
CA VAL A 2 -21.86 -29.32 17.91
C VAL A 2 -21.31 -27.92 17.80
N GLN A 3 -20.74 -27.39 18.88
CA GLN A 3 -19.96 -26.15 18.84
C GLN A 3 -18.60 -26.50 18.23
N GLU A 4 -18.38 -26.12 16.97
CA GLU A 4 -17.04 -26.09 16.38
C GLU A 4 -16.27 -24.94 17.03
N SER A 5 -15.36 -25.30 17.93
CA SER A 5 -14.29 -24.41 18.38
C SER A 5 -13.37 -24.16 17.18
N SER A 6 -13.45 -22.97 16.60
CA SER A 6 -12.49 -22.49 15.59
C SER A 6 -11.15 -22.26 16.25
N ASP A 7 -10.38 -23.33 16.40
CA ASP A 7 -8.99 -23.27 16.84
C ASP A 7 -8.17 -22.71 15.68
N ARG A 8 -7.94 -21.39 15.67
CA ARG A 8 -7.08 -20.73 14.69
C ARG A 8 -5.68 -21.29 14.88
N THR A 9 -5.25 -22.17 13.98
CA THR A 9 -3.89 -22.69 13.94
C THR A 9 -2.90 -21.52 13.82
N THR A 10 -2.23 -21.16 14.91
CA THR A 10 -1.14 -20.18 14.87
C THR A 10 0.13 -20.88 14.43
N TYR A 11 0.63 -20.57 13.22
CA TYR A 11 1.94 -21.00 12.76
C TYR A 11 3.03 -20.07 13.30
N GLY A 12 3.98 -20.65 14.06
CA GLY A 12 5.23 -19.99 14.47
C GLY A 12 5.13 -19.09 15.71
N PRO A 13 6.28 -18.69 16.31
CA PRO A 13 6.29 -17.74 17.40
C PRO A 13 5.62 -16.44 16.93
N GLN A 14 4.67 -15.92 17.72
CA GLN A 14 4.05 -14.62 17.48
C GLN A 14 5.17 -13.58 17.44
N GLN A 15 5.53 -13.16 16.23
CA GLN A 15 6.62 -12.22 16.03
C GLN A 15 6.13 -10.88 16.56
N GLN A 16 6.50 -10.54 17.80
CA GLN A 16 6.14 -9.27 18.42
C GLN A 16 6.72 -8.14 17.57
N LEU A 17 5.86 -7.35 16.95
CA LEU A 17 6.25 -6.17 16.18
C LEU A 17 6.19 -4.97 17.11
N THR A 18 7.28 -4.21 17.21
CA THR A 18 7.23 -2.88 17.85
C THR A 18 6.97 -1.83 16.79
N VAL A 19 5.80 -1.19 16.84
CA VAL A 19 5.37 -0.15 15.91
C VAL A 19 5.06 1.09 16.73
N ASN A 20 5.64 2.26 16.41
CA ASN A 20 5.39 3.50 17.15
C ASN A 20 5.52 3.40 18.69
N GLY A 21 6.40 2.52 19.18
CA GLY A 21 6.61 2.28 20.61
C GLY A 21 5.59 1.35 21.29
N ARG A 22 4.56 0.87 20.58
CA ARG A 22 3.63 -0.17 21.06
C ARG A 22 4.02 -1.55 20.54
N VAL A 23 3.76 -2.58 21.36
CA VAL A 23 3.89 -3.98 20.95
C VAL A 23 2.60 -4.40 20.24
N VAL A 24 2.74 -4.97 19.05
CA VAL A 24 1.67 -5.50 18.22
C VAL A 24 1.87 -7.01 18.09
N THR A 25 0.84 -7.77 18.49
CA THR A 25 0.85 -9.24 18.50
C THR A 25 -0.02 -9.85 17.41
N ASP A 26 -1.05 -9.14 16.95
CA ASP A 26 -1.86 -9.50 15.79
C ASP A 26 -1.70 -8.42 14.69
N PRO A 27 -1.33 -8.78 13.45
CA PRO A 27 -1.30 -7.83 12.33
C PRO A 27 -2.62 -7.07 12.11
N ASN A 28 -3.76 -7.62 12.55
CA ASN A 28 -5.06 -6.93 12.47
C ASN A 28 -5.18 -5.74 13.45
N ASP A 29 -4.27 -5.62 14.43
CA ASP A 29 -4.23 -4.48 15.35
C ASP A 29 -3.45 -3.28 14.78
N LEU A 30 -2.93 -3.38 13.56
CA LEU A 30 -2.28 -2.29 12.84
C LEU A 30 -3.35 -1.39 12.19
N THR A 31 -3.13 -0.09 12.24
CA THR A 31 -3.80 0.81 11.30
C THR A 31 -3.32 0.51 9.87
N GLU A 32 -4.12 0.89 8.88
CA GLU A 32 -3.73 0.79 7.46
C GLU A 32 -2.40 1.50 7.20
N ARG A 33 -2.22 2.69 7.79
CA ARG A 33 -0.99 3.47 7.66
C ARG A 33 0.22 2.75 8.25
N GLU A 34 0.08 2.17 9.45
CA GLU A 34 1.14 1.39 10.08
C GLU A 34 1.48 0.12 9.30
N PHE A 35 0.48 -0.58 8.76
CA PHE A 35 0.70 -1.75 7.92
C PHE A 35 1.47 -1.38 6.64
N ILE A 36 1.08 -0.30 5.95
CA ILE A 36 1.77 0.15 4.74
C ILE A 36 3.18 0.63 5.04
N ALA A 37 3.42 1.31 6.16
CA ALA A 37 4.77 1.68 6.58
C ALA A 37 5.66 0.45 6.85
N LEU A 38 5.11 -0.62 7.46
CA LEU A 38 5.81 -1.88 7.64
C LEU A 38 6.10 -2.58 6.32
N PHE A 39 5.12 -2.62 5.42
CA PHE A 39 5.26 -3.20 4.09
C PHE A 39 6.33 -2.45 3.27
N ALA A 40 6.32 -1.12 3.26
CA ALA A 40 7.31 -0.30 2.57
C ALA A 40 8.74 -0.60 3.06
N LYS A 41 8.91 -0.73 4.39
CA LYS A 41 10.21 -1.01 5.01
C LYS A 41 10.72 -2.43 4.75
N ARG A 42 9.83 -3.39 4.52
CA ARG A 42 10.15 -4.83 4.45
C ARG A 42 9.36 -5.54 3.37
N SER A 43 9.25 -4.95 2.18
CA SER A 43 8.43 -5.48 1.08
C SER A 43 8.79 -6.94 0.75
N GLY A 44 10.07 -7.29 0.81
CA GLY A 44 10.57 -8.66 0.62
C GLY A 44 10.03 -9.72 1.59
N MET A 45 9.43 -9.32 2.73
CA MET A 45 8.75 -10.23 3.66
C MET A 45 7.36 -10.64 3.14
N TYR A 46 6.75 -9.84 2.28
CA TYR A 46 5.38 -10.01 1.79
C TYR A 46 5.35 -10.47 0.34
N ILE A 47 6.29 -10.00 -0.47
CA ILE A 47 6.38 -10.29 -1.91
C ILE A 47 7.80 -10.71 -2.28
N VAL A 48 7.90 -11.68 -3.19
CA VAL A 48 9.19 -12.24 -3.63
C VAL A 48 9.99 -11.24 -4.47
N ARG A 49 9.30 -10.45 -5.30
CA ARG A 49 9.90 -9.38 -6.09
C ARG A 49 9.41 -8.06 -5.54
N THR A 50 10.31 -7.11 -5.40
CA THR A 50 10.03 -5.79 -4.83
C THR A 50 10.11 -4.68 -5.88
N ASP A 51 9.85 -5.01 -7.15
CA ASP A 51 9.67 -4.05 -8.23
C ASP A 51 8.29 -3.35 -8.16
N VAL A 52 8.18 -2.20 -8.82
CA VAL A 52 6.99 -1.33 -8.91
C VAL A 52 5.76 -2.15 -9.26
N ARG A 53 5.85 -2.99 -10.29
CA ARG A 53 4.72 -3.81 -10.74
C ARG A 53 4.26 -4.80 -9.68
N SER A 54 5.19 -5.46 -8.98
CA SER A 54 4.88 -6.41 -7.92
C SER A 54 4.24 -5.72 -6.72
N VAL A 55 4.72 -4.53 -6.35
CA VAL A 55 4.13 -3.68 -5.31
C VAL A 55 2.71 -3.24 -5.69
N ILE A 56 2.50 -2.74 -6.91
CA ILE A 56 1.17 -2.36 -7.42
C ILE A 56 0.19 -3.52 -7.36
N ASN A 57 0.62 -4.70 -7.83
CA ASN A 57 -0.22 -5.90 -7.81
C ASN A 57 -0.60 -6.32 -6.39
N PHE A 58 0.34 -6.24 -5.46
CA PHE A 58 0.08 -6.51 -4.04
C PHE A 58 -0.96 -5.53 -3.48
N LEU A 59 -0.78 -4.22 -3.68
CA LEU A 59 -1.69 -3.19 -3.18
C LEU A 59 -3.09 -3.32 -3.77
N ASN A 60 -3.22 -3.58 -5.07
CA ASN A 60 -4.52 -3.82 -5.70
C ASN A 60 -5.21 -5.09 -5.14
N GLY A 61 -4.44 -6.15 -4.91
CA GLY A 61 -4.98 -7.38 -4.31
C GLY A 61 -5.42 -7.18 -2.86
N TYR A 62 -4.63 -6.44 -2.09
CA TYR A 62 -4.95 -6.06 -0.71
C TYR A 62 -6.24 -5.24 -0.63
N ASP A 63 -6.33 -4.20 -1.48
CA ASP A 63 -7.50 -3.33 -1.56
C ASP A 63 -8.79 -4.09 -1.93
N ALA A 64 -8.71 -4.97 -2.93
CA ALA A 64 -9.83 -5.81 -3.36
C ALA A 64 -10.29 -6.79 -2.27
N ALA A 65 -9.37 -7.29 -1.43
CA ALA A 65 -9.71 -8.14 -0.30
C ALA A 65 -10.41 -7.34 0.83
N ALA A 66 -9.93 -6.13 1.12
CA ALA A 66 -10.48 -5.24 2.14
C ALA A 66 -11.91 -4.80 1.83
N GLY A 67 -12.23 -4.53 0.55
CA GLY A 67 -13.57 -4.11 0.13
C GLY A 67 -14.71 -5.09 0.43
N ARG A 68 -14.42 -6.34 0.80
CA ARG A 68 -15.44 -7.31 1.25
C ARG A 68 -15.78 -7.21 2.74
N HIS A 69 -14.91 -6.62 3.55
CA HIS A 69 -14.99 -6.67 5.02
C HIS A 69 -14.76 -5.32 5.73
N GLY A 70 -14.47 -4.26 4.98
CA GLY A 70 -14.21 -2.93 5.53
C GLY A 70 -14.07 -1.88 4.43
N ARG A 71 -13.47 -0.74 4.78
CA ARG A 71 -13.17 0.33 3.82
C ARG A 71 -11.88 -0.02 3.05
N PRO A 72 -11.88 -0.03 1.71
CA PRO A 72 -10.67 -0.29 0.92
C PRO A 72 -9.54 0.71 1.22
N LEU A 73 -8.29 0.22 1.19
CA LEU A 73 -7.08 1.01 1.41
C LEU A 73 -6.98 2.21 0.46
N LEU A 74 -7.31 2.01 -0.81
CA LEU A 74 -7.11 2.95 -1.92
C LEU A 74 -8.39 3.72 -2.29
N ASP A 75 -9.44 3.61 -1.48
CA ASP A 75 -10.71 4.32 -1.67
C ASP A 75 -10.49 5.85 -1.69
N GLY A 76 -10.68 6.47 -2.87
CA GLY A 76 -10.46 7.91 -3.10
C GLY A 76 -9.01 8.32 -3.36
N PHE A 77 -8.06 7.38 -3.39
CA PHE A 77 -6.64 7.67 -3.55
C PHE A 77 -6.30 8.31 -4.91
N ARG A 78 -6.94 7.84 -5.99
CA ARG A 78 -6.74 8.38 -7.35
C ARG A 78 -7.16 9.84 -7.45
N GLU A 79 -8.32 10.16 -6.89
CA GLU A 79 -8.87 11.51 -6.84
C GLU A 79 -7.97 12.43 -6.00
N TRP A 80 -7.48 11.92 -4.88
CA TRP A 80 -6.51 12.62 -4.03
C TRP A 80 -5.20 12.91 -4.77
N LEU A 81 -4.66 11.95 -5.54
CA LEU A 81 -3.47 12.18 -6.37
C LEU A 81 -3.70 13.29 -7.42
N MET A 82 -4.83 13.27 -8.12
CA MET A 82 -5.14 14.31 -9.10
C MET A 82 -5.25 15.70 -8.47
N ALA A 83 -5.93 15.79 -7.32
CA ALA A 83 -6.13 17.05 -6.61
C ALA A 83 -4.82 17.65 -6.09
N ASN A 84 -3.88 16.80 -5.65
CA ASN A 84 -2.63 17.26 -5.03
C ASN A 84 -1.46 17.42 -6.00
N TYR A 85 -1.44 16.70 -7.14
CA TYR A 85 -0.24 16.63 -7.99
C TYR A 85 -0.45 16.98 -9.47
N LEU A 86 -1.64 16.76 -10.05
CA LEU A 86 -1.84 17.00 -11.51
C LEU A 86 -2.47 18.37 -11.82
N GLY A 87 -3.29 18.93 -10.92
CA GLY A 87 -4.00 20.19 -11.18
C GLY A 87 -5.00 20.15 -12.34
N HIS A 88 -5.18 18.98 -12.98
CA HIS A 88 -6.13 18.72 -14.05
C HIS A 88 -6.72 17.31 -13.91
N HIS A 89 -7.84 17.07 -14.58
CA HIS A 89 -8.44 15.73 -14.64
C HIS A 89 -7.61 14.78 -15.50
N SER A 90 -7.62 13.49 -15.14
CA SER A 90 -6.98 12.42 -15.90
C SER A 90 -7.81 11.14 -15.82
N SER A 91 -7.79 10.36 -16.90
CA SER A 91 -8.41 9.04 -16.98
C SER A 91 -7.47 7.91 -16.57
N LEU A 92 -6.20 8.22 -16.27
CA LEU A 92 -5.22 7.24 -15.85
C LEU A 92 -5.60 6.60 -14.50
N ALA A 93 -5.27 5.33 -14.36
CA ALA A 93 -5.32 4.63 -13.08
C ALA A 93 -4.29 5.23 -12.09
N TRP A 94 -4.48 5.03 -10.79
CA TRP A 94 -3.63 5.63 -9.75
C TRP A 94 -2.13 5.31 -9.94
N TRP A 95 -1.78 4.10 -10.37
CA TRP A 95 -0.39 3.70 -10.59
C TRP A 95 0.23 4.38 -11.82
N ALA A 96 -0.56 4.54 -12.90
CA ALA A 96 -0.13 5.26 -14.09
C ALA A 96 0.00 6.77 -13.81
N LEU A 97 -0.84 7.33 -12.91
CA LEU A 97 -0.68 8.71 -12.44
C LEU A 97 0.65 8.88 -11.71
N ILE A 98 0.99 7.98 -10.79
CA ILE A 98 2.27 8.01 -10.08
C ILE A 98 3.44 7.99 -11.04
N GLU A 99 3.47 7.05 -12.00
CA GLU A 99 4.54 7.01 -13.01
C GLU A 99 4.60 8.32 -13.82
N SER A 100 3.47 8.90 -14.22
CA SER A 100 3.44 10.17 -14.97
C SER A 100 3.89 11.38 -14.15
N ILE A 101 3.68 11.37 -12.83
CA ILE A 101 4.12 12.45 -11.93
C ILE A 101 5.63 12.37 -11.72
N VAL A 102 6.15 11.16 -11.49
CA VAL A 102 7.57 10.94 -11.17
C VAL A 102 8.45 11.02 -12.42
N LEU A 103 7.96 10.50 -13.55
CA LEU A 103 8.71 10.31 -14.79
C LEU A 103 7.96 10.95 -15.98
N PRO A 104 7.77 12.28 -16.00
CA PRO A 104 6.92 12.95 -16.99
C PRO A 104 7.41 12.80 -18.43
N ASP A 105 8.72 12.68 -18.64
CA ASP A 105 9.35 12.61 -19.97
C ASP A 105 9.71 11.18 -20.40
N ARG A 106 9.28 10.16 -19.66
CA ARG A 106 9.62 8.76 -19.95
C ARG A 106 8.82 8.22 -21.14
N ASP A 107 9.50 7.43 -21.98
CA ASP A 107 8.82 6.56 -22.94
C ASP A 107 8.21 5.34 -22.23
N LEU A 108 6.88 5.20 -22.34
CA LEU A 108 6.12 4.10 -21.75
C LEU A 108 6.41 2.74 -22.43
N ALA A 109 7.01 2.74 -23.62
CA ALA A 109 7.42 1.52 -24.30
C ALA A 109 8.67 0.88 -23.66
N GLU A 110 9.47 1.66 -22.93
CA GLU A 110 10.69 1.19 -22.29
C GLU A 110 10.42 0.65 -20.87
N ALA A 111 11.14 -0.39 -20.48
CA ALA A 111 11.12 -0.87 -19.10
C ALA A 111 11.76 0.17 -18.18
N LEU A 112 11.27 0.27 -16.94
CA LEU A 112 11.88 1.12 -15.92
C LEU A 112 13.33 0.68 -15.66
N THR A 113 14.24 1.65 -15.56
CA THR A 113 15.58 1.38 -15.01
C THR A 113 15.48 1.15 -13.49
N PRO A 114 16.48 0.50 -12.86
CA PRO A 114 16.49 0.33 -11.40
C PRO A 114 16.37 1.64 -10.61
N GLU A 115 16.94 2.72 -11.13
CA GLU A 115 16.85 4.06 -10.52
C GLU A 115 15.42 4.61 -10.61
N GLN A 116 14.78 4.45 -11.78
CA GLN A 116 13.40 4.87 -11.98
C GLN A 116 12.43 4.02 -11.13
N GLU A 117 12.66 2.72 -11.02
CA GLU A 117 11.95 1.82 -10.09
C GLU A 117 12.03 2.36 -8.65
N SER A 118 13.23 2.73 -8.18
CA SER A 118 13.42 3.30 -6.83
C SER A 118 12.65 4.61 -6.66
N GLN A 119 12.76 5.53 -7.62
CA GLN A 119 12.06 6.83 -7.58
C GLN A 119 10.54 6.67 -7.50
N VAL A 120 9.99 5.76 -8.31
CA VAL A 120 8.55 5.48 -8.34
C VAL A 120 8.10 4.84 -7.02
N LEU A 121 8.87 3.90 -6.46
CA LEU A 121 8.54 3.26 -5.18
C LEU A 121 8.64 4.25 -4.00
N GLU A 122 9.68 5.07 -3.96
CA GLU A 122 9.86 6.09 -2.93
C GLU A 122 8.69 7.08 -2.95
N PHE A 123 8.33 7.58 -4.13
CA PHE A 123 7.19 8.48 -4.28
C PHE A 123 5.87 7.78 -3.91
N LEU A 124 5.64 6.56 -4.39
CA LEU A 124 4.44 5.77 -4.08
C LEU A 124 4.20 5.65 -2.57
N PHE A 125 5.23 5.27 -1.80
CA PHE A 125 5.07 5.11 -0.37
C PHE A 125 4.94 6.43 0.38
N ASP A 126 5.63 7.49 -0.06
CA ASP A 126 5.48 8.83 0.51
C ASP A 126 4.04 9.37 0.32
N VAL A 127 3.49 9.26 -0.90
CA VAL A 127 2.13 9.75 -1.16
C VAL A 127 1.03 8.89 -0.55
N LEU A 128 1.26 7.58 -0.38
CA LEU A 128 0.37 6.72 0.40
C LEU A 128 0.38 7.10 1.89
N ASP A 129 1.55 7.37 2.49
CA ASP A 129 1.61 7.80 3.89
C ASP A 129 0.84 9.11 4.12
N LYS A 130 1.05 10.10 3.25
CA LYS A 130 0.33 11.39 3.29
C LYS A 130 -1.18 11.22 3.16
N PHE A 131 -1.61 10.46 2.16
CA PHE A 131 -3.03 10.18 1.94
C PHE A 131 -3.69 9.50 3.16
N LEU A 132 -3.02 8.48 3.73
CA LEU A 132 -3.54 7.76 4.88
C LEU A 132 -3.55 8.63 6.15
N ALA A 133 -2.54 9.49 6.33
CA ALA A 133 -2.50 10.44 7.43
C ALA A 133 -3.69 11.41 7.40
N GLU A 134 -3.98 11.99 6.22
CA GLU A 134 -5.14 12.88 6.06
C GLU A 134 -6.46 12.13 6.33
N ARG A 135 -6.56 10.90 5.84
CA ARG A 135 -7.74 10.06 6.03
C ARG A 135 -8.00 9.73 7.50
N GLU A 136 -6.96 9.48 8.29
CA GLU A 136 -7.05 9.25 9.73
C GLU A 136 -7.52 10.51 10.47
N THR A 137 -7.15 11.72 10.02
CA THR A 137 -7.59 12.98 10.63
C THR A 137 -9.01 13.42 10.25
N ALA A 138 -9.53 12.91 9.13
CA ALA A 138 -10.85 13.24 8.62
C ALA A 138 -11.97 12.31 9.14
N GLY A 139 -11.61 11.23 9.85
CA GLY A 139 -12.53 10.30 10.51
C GLY A 139 -12.78 10.64 11.97
#